data_AF-A0AAE1KUF6-F1
#
_entry.id   AF-A0AAE1KUF6-F1
#
_cell.length_a   1.000
_cell.length_b   1.000
_cell.length_c   1.000
_cell.angle_alpha   90.00
_cell.angle_beta   90.00
_cell.angle_gamma   90.00
#
_symmetry.space_group_name_H-M   'P 1'
#
loop_
_entity.id
_entity.type
_entity.pdbx_description
1 polymer ?
#
loop_
_entity_poly.entity_id
_entity_poly.type
_entity_poly.pdbx_seq_one_letter_code
_entity_poly.pdbx_strand_id
1 'polypeptide(L)'
;MTPGKQKRPQATEEDQDETTSSEPKFKVPRKSPKKEKEVDNNEDILHKIQETRARLKEKEETVRKLRLVKMYRTKWEMQGLDTVTDQWLQACQEALVDLREKIREIRARETGEEELTLQLLMDNLGIDTKLLKLDEAEDCFTT
;
A
#
# COMPACT_ATOMS: atom_id res chain seq x y z
N MET A 1 -19.21 -27.99 53.01
CA MET A 1 -18.52 -27.32 54.15
C MET A 1 -18.41 -25.83 53.84
N THR A 2 -19.34 -25.01 54.34
CA THR A 2 -19.06 -23.62 54.77
C THR A 2 -18.53 -23.70 56.21
N PRO A 3 -17.82 -22.70 56.80
CA PRO A 3 -18.02 -21.24 56.71
C PRO A 3 -16.65 -20.51 56.59
N GLY A 4 -16.44 -19.20 56.76
CA GLY A 4 -17.19 -18.07 57.29
C GLY A 4 -16.35 -16.80 57.05
N LYS A 5 -16.96 -15.66 56.71
CA LYS A 5 -17.47 -14.63 57.64
C LYS A 5 -16.41 -13.60 58.07
N GLN A 6 -16.71 -12.34 57.72
CA GLN A 6 -16.71 -11.17 58.62
C GLN A 6 -15.32 -10.63 59.04
N LYS A 7 -15.12 -9.35 59.39
CA LYS A 7 -16.01 -8.22 59.68
C LYS A 7 -15.14 -6.95 59.67
N ARG A 8 -15.74 -5.84 59.27
CA ARG A 8 -15.36 -4.47 59.61
C ARG A 8 -15.23 -4.31 61.14
N PRO A 9 -14.38 -3.38 61.61
CA PRO A 9 -14.72 -2.59 62.80
C PRO A 9 -14.94 -1.12 62.44
N GLN A 10 -15.97 -0.57 63.05
CA GLN A 10 -16.31 0.85 63.16
C GLN A 10 -16.59 1.04 64.66
N ALA A 11 -15.93 2.01 65.31
CA ALA A 11 -16.33 2.67 66.57
C ALA A 11 -15.30 3.78 66.86
N THR A 12 -15.69 5.08 66.82
CA THR A 12 -16.08 5.99 67.95
C THR A 12 -14.89 6.33 68.86
N GLU A 13 -14.51 7.59 69.12
CA GLU A 13 -15.18 8.66 69.90
C GLU A 13 -14.61 10.04 69.48
N GLU A 14 -15.45 11.05 69.21
CA GLU A 14 -15.74 12.25 70.04
C GLU A 14 -14.57 13.26 70.19
N ASP A 15 -14.70 14.45 69.60
CA ASP A 15 -14.76 15.68 70.42
C ASP A 15 -15.30 16.90 69.64
N GLN A 16 -15.93 17.79 70.40
CA GLN A 16 -16.71 18.97 69.99
C GLN A 16 -15.78 20.18 69.72
N ASP A 17 -16.20 21.16 68.90
CA ASP A 17 -16.65 22.47 69.39
C ASP A 17 -17.01 23.44 68.24
N GLU A 18 -17.97 24.32 68.54
CA GLU A 18 -18.57 25.35 67.71
C GLU A 18 -17.57 26.45 67.30
N THR A 19 -17.80 27.12 66.16
CA THR A 19 -18.07 28.56 66.19
C THR A 19 -18.57 29.10 64.85
N THR A 20 -19.50 30.03 65.01
CA THR A 20 -20.34 30.73 64.05
C THR A 20 -19.56 31.67 63.13
N SER A 21 -19.95 31.76 61.85
CA SER A 21 -19.58 32.92 61.02
C SER A 21 -20.72 33.31 60.09
N SER A 22 -21.29 34.46 60.39
CA SER A 22 -22.39 35.14 59.74
C SER A 22 -22.03 35.63 58.32
N GLU A 23 -22.83 35.26 57.32
CA GLU A 23 -22.88 35.91 56.02
C GLU A 23 -23.65 37.25 56.09
N PRO A 24 -23.23 38.27 55.31
CA PRO A 24 -24.18 39.23 54.76
C PRO A 24 -24.23 39.19 53.22
N LYS A 25 -25.46 39.26 52.72
CA LYS A 25 -25.86 39.14 51.32
C LYS A 25 -25.53 40.39 50.48
N PHE A 26 -25.00 40.11 49.29
CA PHE A 26 -25.28 40.70 47.96
C PHE A 26 -25.29 42.22 47.75
N LYS A 27 -24.45 42.66 46.80
CA LYS A 27 -24.83 43.64 45.78
C LYS A 27 -24.15 43.32 44.45
N VAL A 28 -24.96 43.02 43.43
CA VAL A 28 -24.54 42.87 42.03
C VAL A 28 -24.59 44.24 41.35
N PRO A 29 -23.49 44.73 40.78
CA PRO A 29 -23.59 45.60 39.63
C PRO A 29 -23.68 44.81 38.32
N ARG A 30 -24.87 44.82 37.70
CA ARG A 30 -25.10 44.43 36.31
C ARG A 30 -24.20 45.26 35.37
N LYS A 31 -23.37 44.59 34.56
CA LYS A 31 -22.97 45.05 33.22
C LYS A 31 -22.90 43.86 32.27
N SER A 32 -23.86 43.78 31.35
CA SER A 32 -23.69 43.15 30.02
C SER A 32 -23.13 44.25 29.08
N PRO A 33 -22.47 43.98 27.93
CA PRO A 33 -22.35 42.73 27.16
C PRO A 33 -20.89 42.32 26.82
N LYS A 34 -20.59 41.01 26.72
CA LYS A 34 -19.28 40.49 26.26
C LYS A 34 -19.38 39.44 25.14
N LYS A 35 -20.53 39.32 24.47
CA LYS A 35 -20.77 38.22 23.51
C LYS A 35 -20.21 38.42 22.10
N GLU A 36 -19.80 39.62 21.70
CA GLU A 36 -19.39 39.88 20.31
C GLU A 36 -17.95 39.44 19.99
N LYS A 37 -17.02 39.53 20.96
CA LYS A 37 -15.60 39.15 20.73
C LYS A 37 -15.33 37.65 20.87
N GLU A 38 -16.18 36.90 21.56
CA GLU A 38 -16.00 35.44 21.71
C GLU A 38 -16.45 34.68 20.45
N VAL A 39 -17.42 35.19 19.71
CA VAL A 39 -17.93 34.56 18.48
C VAL A 39 -16.91 34.66 17.35
N ASP A 40 -16.31 35.84 17.17
CA ASP A 40 -15.25 36.11 16.18
C ASP A 40 -14.02 35.21 16.39
N ASN A 41 -13.58 35.08 17.66
CA ASN A 41 -12.49 34.17 18.02
C ASN A 41 -12.85 32.70 17.77
N ASN A 42 -14.11 32.30 17.98
CA ASN A 42 -14.53 30.92 17.75
C ASN A 42 -14.59 30.56 16.26
N GLU A 43 -15.04 31.48 15.41
CA GLU A 43 -15.03 31.30 13.95
C GLU A 43 -13.59 31.22 13.41
N ASP A 44 -12.70 32.09 13.88
CA ASP A 44 -11.27 32.04 13.56
C ASP A 44 -10.60 30.73 14.02
N ILE A 45 -10.96 30.22 15.20
CA ILE A 45 -10.47 28.94 15.71
C ILE A 45 -10.99 27.79 14.84
N LEU A 46 -12.26 27.81 14.45
CA LEU A 46 -12.84 26.80 13.56
C LEU A 46 -12.17 26.79 12.19
N HIS A 47 -11.89 27.97 11.62
CA HIS A 47 -11.17 28.10 10.37
C HIS A 47 -9.74 27.53 10.48
N LYS A 48 -9.00 27.88 11.53
CA LYS A 48 -7.66 27.33 11.81
C LYS A 48 -7.67 25.80 11.99
N ILE A 49 -8.69 25.25 12.65
CA ILE A 49 -8.85 23.80 12.80
C ILE A 49 -9.08 23.14 11.43
N GLN A 50 -9.93 23.71 10.59
CA GLN A 50 -10.20 23.19 9.25
C GLN A 50 -8.97 23.25 8.35
N GLU A 51 -8.25 24.38 8.35
CA GLU A 51 -7.01 24.56 7.61
C GLU A 51 -5.94 23.55 8.05
N THR A 52 -5.77 23.38 9.36
CA THR A 52 -4.81 22.43 9.92
C THR A 52 -5.17 20.99 9.55
N ARG A 53 -6.45 20.63 9.57
CA ARG A 53 -6.93 19.31 9.12
C ARG A 53 -6.72 19.09 7.63
N ALA A 54 -6.94 20.10 6.79
CA ALA A 54 -6.69 20.02 5.36
C ALA A 54 -5.20 19.78 5.08
N ARG A 55 -4.32 20.55 5.75
CA ARG A 55 -2.87 20.37 5.67
C ARG A 55 -2.42 19.00 6.18
N LEU A 56 -3.01 18.50 7.26
CA LEU A 56 -2.70 17.16 7.77
C LEU A 56 -3.04 16.08 6.73
N LYS A 57 -4.23 16.14 6.14
CA LYS A 57 -4.65 15.20 5.08
C LYS A 57 -3.72 15.24 3.86
N GLU A 58 -3.31 16.43 3.44
CA GLU A 58 -2.37 16.59 2.32
C GLU A 58 -1.00 15.96 2.63
N LYS A 59 -0.48 16.16 3.85
CA LYS A 59 0.77 15.55 4.30
C LYS A 59 0.64 14.04 4.43
N GLU A 60 -0.48 13.53 4.93
CA GLU A 60 -0.77 12.09 5.00
C GLU A 60 -0.81 11.46 3.61
N GLU A 61 -1.47 12.08 2.64
CA GLU A 61 -1.51 11.57 1.27
C GLU A 61 -0.12 11.63 0.61
N THR A 62 0.67 12.68 0.89
CA THR A 62 2.06 12.76 0.44
C THR A 62 2.88 11.61 1.01
N VAL A 63 2.75 11.34 2.32
CA VAL A 63 3.42 10.20 2.96
C VAL A 63 2.95 8.88 2.38
N ARG A 64 1.66 8.72 2.07
CA ARG A 64 1.12 7.51 1.44
C ARG A 64 1.76 7.28 0.06
N LYS A 65 1.82 8.32 -0.78
CA LYS A 65 2.48 8.28 -2.09
C LYS A 65 3.97 7.95 -1.98
N LEU A 66 4.67 8.58 -1.04
CA LEU A 66 6.09 8.32 -0.80
C LEU A 66 6.34 6.90 -0.28
N ARG A 67 5.48 6.38 0.60
CA ARG A 67 5.53 4.98 1.06
C ARG A 67 5.30 4.03 -0.09
N LEU A 68 4.36 4.34 -0.97
CA LEU A 68 4.10 3.56 -2.18
C LEU A 68 5.34 3.52 -3.06
N VAL A 69 5.93 4.68 -3.39
CA VAL A 69 7.17 4.77 -4.18
C VAL A 69 8.33 4.05 -3.50
N LYS A 70 8.50 4.19 -2.18
CA LYS A 70 9.52 3.48 -1.42
C LYS A 70 9.30 1.97 -1.48
N MET A 71 8.07 1.52 -1.28
CA MET A 71 7.69 0.11 -1.38
C MET A 71 7.94 -0.41 -2.80
N TYR A 72 7.61 0.36 -3.84
CA TYR A 72 7.96 0.00 -5.22
C TYR A 72 9.48 -0.07 -5.38
N ARG A 73 10.26 0.87 -4.88
CA ARG A 73 11.72 0.80 -4.95
C ARG A 73 12.34 -0.38 -4.17
N THR A 74 11.73 -0.82 -3.07
CA THR A 74 12.28 -1.91 -2.23
C THR A 74 11.71 -3.29 -2.57
N LYS A 75 10.45 -3.39 -3.01
CA LYS A 75 9.83 -4.65 -3.46
C LYS A 75 10.00 -4.88 -4.97
N TRP A 76 10.24 -3.81 -5.72
CA TRP A 76 10.57 -3.81 -7.14
C TRP A 76 11.99 -3.30 -7.33
N GLU A 77 12.89 -3.70 -6.44
CA GLU A 77 14.13 -4.25 -6.94
C GLU A 77 13.72 -5.45 -7.82
N MET A 78 13.30 -5.11 -9.03
CA MET A 78 12.85 -5.99 -10.09
C MET A 78 14.08 -6.68 -10.69
N GLN A 79 15.07 -6.97 -9.85
CA GLN A 79 16.17 -7.88 -10.13
C GLN A 79 15.54 -9.25 -10.30
N GLY A 80 15.05 -9.51 -11.50
CA GLY A 80 14.30 -10.71 -11.78
C GLY A 80 13.27 -10.56 -12.87
N LEU A 81 12.71 -9.38 -13.19
CA LEU A 81 11.79 -9.35 -14.34
C LEU A 81 12.59 -9.54 -15.63
N ASP A 82 13.67 -8.79 -15.82
CA ASP A 82 14.54 -8.99 -16.98
C ASP A 82 15.11 -10.42 -16.97
N THR A 83 15.55 -10.91 -15.82
CA THR A 83 16.07 -12.29 -15.70
C THR A 83 15.03 -13.36 -16.01
N VAL A 84 13.80 -13.21 -15.53
CA VAL A 84 12.71 -14.16 -15.79
C VAL A 84 12.27 -14.04 -17.25
N THR A 85 12.20 -12.83 -17.80
CA THR A 85 11.97 -12.59 -19.22
C THR A 85 13.03 -13.29 -20.06
N ASP A 86 14.31 -13.15 -19.72
CA ASP A 86 15.42 -13.80 -20.42
C ASP A 86 15.34 -15.33 -20.30
N GLN A 87 14.98 -15.87 -19.14
CA GLN A 87 14.79 -17.32 -18.95
C GLN A 87 13.64 -17.87 -19.79
N TRP A 88 12.50 -17.16 -19.83
CA TRP A 88 11.37 -17.55 -20.67
C TRP A 88 11.72 -17.41 -22.16
N LEU A 89 12.43 -16.35 -22.53
CA LEU A 89 12.90 -16.13 -23.89
C LEU A 89 13.78 -17.30 -24.33
N GLN A 90 14.80 -17.64 -23.54
CA GLN A 90 15.70 -18.75 -23.82
C GLN A 90 14.94 -20.08 -23.90
N ALA A 91 14.05 -20.38 -22.96
CA ALA A 91 13.27 -21.61 -22.98
C ALA A 91 12.37 -21.72 -24.22
N CYS A 92 11.77 -20.60 -24.66
CA CYS A 92 10.97 -20.56 -25.88
C CYS A 92 11.83 -20.72 -27.14
N GLN A 93 13.00 -20.08 -27.19
CA GLN A 93 13.95 -20.21 -28.30
C GLN A 93 14.45 -21.66 -28.45
N GLU A 94 14.87 -22.29 -27.35
CA GLU A 94 15.28 -23.70 -27.31
C GLU A 94 14.15 -24.63 -27.77
N ALA A 95 12.94 -24.44 -27.22
CA ALA A 95 11.78 -25.25 -27.60
C ALA A 95 11.41 -25.10 -29.09
N LEU A 96 11.60 -23.91 -29.68
CA LEU A 96 11.36 -23.68 -31.11
C LEU A 96 12.40 -24.37 -31.99
N VAL A 97 13.66 -24.36 -31.59
CA VAL A 97 14.72 -25.10 -32.30
C VAL A 97 14.43 -26.60 -32.26
N ASP A 98 14.12 -27.14 -31.08
CA ASP A 98 13.77 -28.55 -30.90
C ASP A 98 12.55 -28.95 -31.73
N LEU A 99 11.53 -28.09 -31.78
CA LEU A 99 10.33 -28.33 -32.57
C LEU A 99 10.64 -28.31 -34.07
N ARG A 100 11.46 -27.35 -34.52
CA ARG A 100 11.91 -27.26 -35.93
C ARG A 100 12.63 -28.54 -36.33
N GLU A 101 13.55 -29.05 -35.53
CA GLU A 101 14.29 -30.29 -35.82
C GLU A 101 13.36 -31.51 -35.92
N LYS A 102 12.43 -31.67 -34.97
CA LYS A 102 11.44 -32.75 -35.01
C LYS A 102 10.55 -32.71 -36.25
N ILE A 103 10.10 -31.51 -36.64
CA ILE A 103 9.28 -31.35 -37.84
C ILE A 103 10.10 -31.63 -39.10
N ARG A 104 11.36 -31.19 -39.16
CA ARG A 104 12.27 -31.51 -40.27
C ARG A 104 12.49 -33.02 -40.39
N GLU A 105 12.71 -33.73 -39.29
CA GLU A 105 12.86 -35.20 -39.31
C GLU A 105 11.62 -35.91 -39.86
N ILE A 106 10.43 -35.50 -39.43
CA ILE A 106 9.16 -36.06 -39.92
C ILE A 106 9.00 -35.76 -41.41
N ARG A 107 9.24 -34.51 -41.83
CA ARG A 107 9.10 -34.07 -43.22
C ARG A 107 10.11 -34.75 -44.15
N ALA A 108 11.34 -34.96 -43.69
CA ALA A 108 12.37 -35.70 -44.41
C ALA A 108 11.97 -37.16 -44.63
N ARG A 109 11.31 -37.80 -43.66
CA ARG A 109 10.81 -39.18 -43.79
C ARG A 109 9.61 -39.29 -44.72
N GLU A 110 8.67 -38.35 -44.68
CA GLU A 110 7.39 -38.45 -45.39
C GLU A 110 7.44 -37.88 -46.81
N THR A 111 8.14 -36.76 -46.99
CA THR A 111 8.11 -35.95 -48.22
C THR A 111 9.50 -35.68 -48.82
N GLY A 112 10.58 -36.02 -48.11
CA GLY A 112 11.95 -35.78 -48.55
C GLY A 112 12.39 -34.30 -48.51
N GLU A 113 11.54 -33.42 -48.01
CA GLU A 113 11.83 -31.99 -47.84
C GLU A 113 12.39 -31.72 -46.43
N GLU A 114 13.59 -31.15 -46.34
CA GLU A 114 14.27 -30.86 -45.08
C GLU A 114 14.26 -29.37 -44.71
N GLU A 115 13.79 -28.51 -45.62
CA GLU A 115 13.81 -27.06 -45.43
C GLU A 115 12.58 -26.57 -44.64
N LEU A 116 12.83 -26.09 -43.42
CA LEU A 116 11.88 -25.37 -42.59
C LEU A 116 12.60 -24.24 -41.86
N THR A 117 12.36 -23.00 -42.26
CA THR A 117 12.92 -21.77 -41.65
C THR A 117 12.24 -21.47 -40.30
N LEU A 118 12.95 -20.91 -39.31
CA LEU A 118 12.33 -20.50 -38.04
C LEU A 118 11.27 -19.43 -38.26
N GLN A 119 11.51 -18.49 -39.19
CA GLN A 119 10.52 -17.49 -39.59
C GLN A 119 9.17 -18.13 -39.96
N LEU A 120 9.19 -19.12 -40.86
CA LEU A 120 7.99 -19.83 -41.31
C LEU A 120 7.33 -20.61 -40.15
N LEU A 121 8.13 -21.24 -39.29
CA LEU A 121 7.61 -21.94 -38.11
C LEU A 121 6.91 -20.95 -37.15
N MET A 122 7.51 -19.79 -36.92
CA MET A 122 6.96 -18.73 -36.07
C MET A 122 5.69 -18.12 -36.65
N ASP A 123 5.67 -17.84 -37.96
CA ASP A 123 4.49 -17.34 -38.67
C ASP A 123 3.32 -18.33 -38.54
N ASN A 124 3.58 -19.64 -38.66
CA ASN A 124 2.57 -20.69 -38.47
C ASN A 124 2.06 -20.79 -37.02
N LEU A 125 2.90 -20.49 -36.04
CA LEU A 125 2.54 -20.48 -34.62
C LEU A 125 1.94 -19.13 -34.17
N GLY A 126 1.94 -18.12 -35.04
CA GLY A 126 1.46 -16.78 -34.73
C GLY A 126 2.32 -16.04 -33.70
N ILE A 127 3.62 -16.34 -33.64
CA ILE A 127 4.55 -15.73 -32.69
C ILE A 127 5.26 -14.55 -33.35
N ASP A 128 5.25 -13.38 -32.69
CA ASP A 128 5.94 -12.18 -33.17
C ASP A 128 7.47 -12.38 -33.16
N THR A 129 8.11 -12.14 -34.31
CA THR A 129 9.56 -12.28 -34.51
C THR A 129 10.36 -11.31 -33.67
N LYS A 130 9.77 -10.15 -33.35
CA LYS A 130 10.37 -9.13 -32.48
C LYS A 130 10.39 -9.57 -31.01
N LEU A 131 9.45 -10.42 -30.60
CA LEU A 131 9.36 -10.90 -29.22
C LEU A 131 10.49 -11.88 -28.89
N LEU A 132 10.85 -12.73 -29.85
CA LEU A 132 11.91 -13.73 -29.70
C LEU A 132 13.30 -13.26 -30.18
N LYS A 133 13.41 -11.99 -30.61
CA LYS A 133 14.62 -11.40 -31.19
C LYS A 133 15.22 -12.26 -32.31
N LEU A 134 14.39 -12.70 -33.25
CA LEU A 134 14.84 -13.46 -34.40
C LEU A 134 15.63 -12.56 -35.36
N ASP A 135 16.83 -13.01 -35.75
CA ASP A 135 17.56 -12.47 -36.88
C ASP A 135 17.08 -13.14 -38.16
N GLU A 136 16.32 -12.40 -38.97
CA GLU A 136 15.75 -12.87 -40.24
C GLU A 136 16.84 -13.17 -41.29
N ALA A 137 18.04 -12.59 -41.17
CA ALA A 137 19.12 -12.81 -42.13
C ALA A 137 19.84 -14.16 -41.90
N GLU A 138 20.03 -14.52 -40.64
CA GLU A 138 20.78 -15.72 -40.22
C GLU A 138 19.87 -16.89 -39.78
N ASP A 139 18.54 -16.69 -39.78
CA ASP A 139 17.54 -17.64 -39.27
C ASP A 139 17.92 -18.18 -37.87
N CYS A 140 18.35 -17.27 -36.99
CA CYS A 140 18.81 -17.60 -35.64
C CYS A 140 18.36 -16.56 -34.61
N PHE A 141 18.32 -16.95 -33.33
CA PHE A 141 17.92 -16.05 -32.26
C PHE A 141 19.11 -15.21 -31.77
N THR A 142 18.89 -13.91 -31.61
CA THR A 142 19.88 -13.01 -31.00
C THR A 142 19.74 -13.02 -29.48
N THR A 143 20.89 -12.95 -28.78
CA THR A 143 20.98 -12.96 -27.31
C THR A 143 20.77 -11.55 -26.75
#